data_AF-A0A060IA47-F1
#
_entry.id   AF-A0A060IA47-F1
#
_cell.length_a   1.000
_cell.length_b   1.000
_cell.length_c   1.000
_cell.angle_alpha   90.00
_cell.angle_beta   90.00
_cell.angle_gamma   90.00
#
_symmetry.space_group_name_H-M   'P 1'
#
loop_
_entity.id
_entity.type
_entity.pdbx_description
1 polymer ?
#
loop_
_entity_poly.entity_id
_entity_poly.type
_entity_poly.pdbx_seq_one_letter_code
_entity_poly.pdbx_strand_id
1 'polypeptide(L)'
;MANEPTFASNVMPESGYGSDITGGFNIYSKAYKNDPSIENYIKLRRENPDAEIEVGVIGGIDQLFFMESELRRFAIDPELVAGAMDADPSAISELSLQLMEKMIERRKLSKGGGTHLTRRGLAIPDKLIDWIICCTLDALSWTDNLEVPRDLIVLIRERLCGSNPEYEQASRAHEQRMHAAIMGGQLKARGITPTLRMLAGLLRVAPSTVKRWFAEGEFERETERWSRMFDENGALIPLTDTKVSLRQIDTAQR
;
A
#
# COMPACT_ATOMS: atom_id res chain seq x y z
N MET A 1 1.69 58.05 24.34
CA MET A 1 2.43 57.04 25.11
C MET A 1 1.62 55.76 25.12
N ALA A 2 2.28 54.61 24.94
CA ALA A 2 1.74 53.24 24.76
C ALA A 2 1.18 52.97 23.34
N ASN A 3 1.49 51.89 22.62
CA ASN A 3 2.33 50.71 22.86
C ASN A 3 2.83 50.22 21.48
N GLU A 4 4.13 49.95 21.34
CA GLU A 4 4.66 49.12 20.24
C GLU A 4 4.64 47.64 20.67
N PRO A 5 4.24 46.69 19.81
CA PRO A 5 4.41 45.28 20.10
C PRO A 5 5.85 44.89 19.76
N THR A 6 6.63 44.61 20.80
CA THR A 6 7.95 44.00 20.72
C THR A 6 7.83 42.64 20.05
N PHE A 7 8.42 42.50 18.86
CA PHE A 7 8.67 41.19 18.24
C PHE A 7 9.68 40.44 19.10
N ALA A 8 9.18 39.65 20.05
CA ALA A 8 9.98 38.64 20.70
C ALA A 8 10.41 37.62 19.63
N SER A 9 11.72 37.57 19.38
CA SER A 9 12.37 36.53 18.61
C SER A 9 12.11 35.18 19.28
N ASN A 10 11.16 34.41 18.75
CA ASN A 10 11.05 32.99 19.06
C ASN A 10 12.25 32.29 18.41
N VAL A 11 13.30 32.13 19.20
CA VAL A 11 14.30 31.10 19.00
C VAL A 11 13.54 29.78 18.99
N MET A 12 13.53 29.09 17.83
CA MET A 12 13.04 27.72 17.73
C MET A 12 13.85 26.86 18.72
N PRO A 13 13.22 26.07 19.61
CA PRO A 13 13.99 25.13 20.40
C PRO A 13 14.48 24.02 19.46
N GLU A 14 15.79 23.83 19.41
CA GLU A 14 16.45 22.66 18.84
C GLU A 14 15.84 21.41 19.49
N SER A 15 15.05 20.64 18.75
CA SER A 15 14.51 19.36 19.21
C SER A 15 15.58 18.27 19.06
N GLY A 16 16.57 18.30 19.96
CA GLY A 16 17.38 17.13 20.24
C GLY A 16 16.55 16.17 21.09
N TYR A 17 16.36 14.93 20.62
CA TYR A 17 15.73 13.89 21.40
C TYR A 17 16.69 13.34 22.46
N GLY A 18 16.16 13.15 23.68
CA GLY A 18 16.92 12.79 24.87
C GLY A 18 17.14 13.97 25.84
N SER A 19 16.27 14.04 26.87
CA SER A 19 16.32 14.90 28.07
C SER A 19 16.03 16.41 27.90
N ASP A 20 14.73 16.73 28.02
CA ASP A 20 14.05 17.89 28.64
C ASP A 20 14.61 19.33 28.50
N ILE A 21 13.72 20.34 28.39
CA ILE A 21 13.03 20.92 29.57
C ILE A 21 11.51 20.69 29.67
N THR A 22 10.85 20.05 28.69
CA THR A 22 9.51 19.45 28.89
C THR A 22 9.33 18.08 28.22
N GLY A 23 10.33 17.58 27.49
CA GLY A 23 10.27 16.35 26.68
C GLY A 23 11.02 15.17 27.30
N GLY A 24 10.38 14.00 27.30
CA GLY A 24 10.95 12.73 27.71
C GLY A 24 9.94 11.58 27.63
N PHE A 25 10.43 10.34 27.58
CA PHE A 25 9.59 9.14 27.54
C PHE A 25 8.61 9.10 28.72
N ASN A 26 7.32 9.18 28.43
CA ASN A 26 6.26 9.11 29.44
C ASN A 26 6.07 7.67 29.95
N ILE A 27 5.16 7.47 30.93
CA ILE A 27 4.91 6.14 31.50
C ILE A 27 4.50 5.09 30.46
N TYR A 28 3.81 5.51 29.40
CA TYR A 28 3.36 4.65 28.31
C TYR A 28 4.47 4.37 27.30
N SER A 29 5.33 5.35 26.98
CA SER A 29 6.50 5.14 26.12
C SER A 29 7.48 4.16 26.78
N LYS A 30 7.70 4.30 28.10
CA LYS A 30 8.51 3.36 28.90
C LYS A 30 7.88 1.96 28.94
N ALA A 31 6.56 1.87 29.11
CA ALA A 31 5.85 0.60 29.08
C ALA A 31 6.01 -0.10 27.73
N TYR A 32 5.87 0.62 26.62
CA TYR A 32 6.11 0.07 25.28
C TYR A 32 7.57 -0.35 25.09
N LYS A 33 8.55 0.44 25.54
CA LYS A 33 9.97 0.04 25.42
C LYS A 33 10.32 -1.23 26.20
N ASN A 34 9.67 -1.45 27.34
CA ASN A 34 9.87 -2.67 28.13
C ASN A 34 9.14 -3.89 27.53
N ASP A 35 7.98 -3.67 26.90
CA ASP A 35 7.14 -4.69 26.28
C ASP A 35 6.51 -4.13 24.99
N PRO A 36 7.16 -4.30 23.82
CA PRO A 36 6.74 -3.66 22.57
C PRO A 36 5.57 -4.38 21.88
N SER A 37 4.49 -4.59 22.62
CA SER A 37 3.24 -5.15 22.11
C SER A 37 2.41 -4.10 21.37
N ILE A 38 1.55 -4.58 20.46
CA ILE A 38 0.61 -3.72 19.74
C ILE A 38 -0.38 -3.07 20.73
N GLU A 39 -0.77 -3.79 21.78
CA GLU A 39 -1.62 -3.30 22.86
C GLU A 39 -0.99 -2.09 23.57
N ASN A 40 0.30 -2.17 23.92
CA ASN A 40 1.01 -1.05 24.55
C ASN A 40 1.18 0.12 23.59
N TYR A 41 1.46 -0.13 22.31
CA TYR A 41 1.56 0.92 21.29
C TYR A 41 0.23 1.67 21.10
N ILE A 42 -0.88 0.94 20.98
CA ILE A 42 -2.22 1.52 20.85
C ILE A 42 -2.55 2.35 22.09
N LYS A 43 -2.28 1.81 23.29
CA LYS A 43 -2.52 2.54 24.55
C LYS A 43 -1.75 3.85 24.60
N LEU A 44 -0.46 3.82 24.28
CA LEU A 44 0.39 5.01 24.18
C LEU A 44 -0.22 6.05 23.23
N ARG A 45 -0.51 5.67 21.99
CA ARG A 45 -0.99 6.61 20.96
C ARG A 45 -2.41 7.14 21.21
N ARG A 46 -3.24 6.44 21.97
CA ARG A 46 -4.58 6.91 22.36
C ARG A 46 -4.54 7.89 23.53
N GLU A 47 -3.71 7.61 24.53
CA GLU A 47 -3.59 8.44 25.74
C GLU A 47 -2.68 9.65 25.54
N ASN A 48 -1.65 9.52 24.69
CA ASN A 48 -0.73 10.59 24.36
C ASN A 48 -0.26 10.48 22.89
N PRO A 49 -1.05 11.02 21.94
CA PRO A 49 -0.78 10.89 20.50
C PRO A 49 0.61 11.37 20.10
N ASP A 50 1.04 12.52 20.63
CA ASP A 50 2.29 13.20 20.29
C ASP A 50 3.47 12.76 21.16
N ALA A 51 3.29 11.72 21.97
CA ALA A 51 4.36 11.17 22.78
C ALA A 51 5.54 10.73 21.91
N GLU A 52 6.72 11.18 22.31
CA GLU A 52 7.97 10.66 21.80
C GLU A 52 8.11 9.17 22.12
N ILE A 53 8.59 8.44 21.12
CA ILE A 53 8.83 7.00 21.17
C ILE A 53 9.80 6.63 20.06
N GLU A 54 10.79 5.82 20.42
CA GLU A 54 11.58 5.07 19.46
C GLU A 54 10.91 3.69 19.30
N VAL A 55 10.56 3.27 18.08
CA VAL A 55 9.92 1.97 17.85
C VAL A 55 10.91 0.84 17.56
N GLY A 56 12.22 1.13 17.55
CA GLY A 56 13.28 0.15 17.36
C GLY A 56 13.26 -0.96 18.41
N VAL A 57 13.03 -2.19 17.97
CA VAL A 57 12.89 -3.41 18.79
C VAL A 57 13.57 -4.63 18.18
N ILE A 58 13.94 -4.58 16.90
CA ILE A 58 14.60 -5.63 16.12
C ILE A 58 15.97 -5.12 15.64
N GLY A 59 16.98 -5.99 15.71
CA GLY A 59 18.33 -5.69 15.28
C GLY A 59 19.30 -5.43 16.43
N GLY A 60 20.24 -4.52 16.21
CA GLY A 60 21.41 -4.31 17.05
C GLY A 60 22.64 -5.10 16.59
N ILE A 61 23.82 -4.59 16.96
CA ILE A 61 25.11 -5.11 16.50
C ILE A 61 25.33 -6.59 16.85
N ASP A 62 24.87 -7.02 18.02
CA ASP A 62 24.98 -8.42 18.46
C ASP A 62 24.16 -9.37 17.57
N GLN A 63 22.95 -8.94 17.15
CA GLN A 63 22.13 -9.72 16.25
C GLN A 63 22.76 -9.79 14.85
N LEU A 64 23.35 -8.70 14.37
CA LEU A 64 24.07 -8.70 13.10
C LEU A 64 25.22 -9.70 13.09
N PHE A 65 26.04 -9.73 14.15
CA PHE A 65 27.12 -10.72 14.30
C PHE A 65 26.59 -12.15 14.36
N PHE A 66 25.49 -12.39 15.07
CA PHE A 66 24.84 -13.70 15.09
C PHE A 66 24.38 -14.14 13.69
N MET A 67 23.83 -13.20 12.90
CA MET A 67 23.28 -13.46 11.57
C MET A 67 24.33 -13.52 10.46
N GLU A 68 25.58 -13.12 10.72
CA GLU A 68 26.63 -12.97 9.70
C GLU A 68 26.78 -14.20 8.81
N SER A 69 26.84 -15.40 9.41
CA SER A 69 27.01 -16.65 8.66
C SER A 69 25.83 -16.95 7.73
N GLU A 70 24.60 -16.64 8.14
CA GLU A 70 23.39 -16.85 7.34
C GLU A 70 23.27 -15.78 6.24
N LEU A 71 23.68 -14.54 6.49
CA LEU A 71 23.75 -13.48 5.47
C LEU A 71 24.73 -13.86 4.35
N ARG A 72 25.96 -14.24 4.72
CA ARG A 72 27.00 -14.65 3.77
C ARG A 72 26.59 -15.89 2.98
N ARG A 73 25.88 -16.84 3.59
CA ARG A 73 25.32 -18.02 2.91
C ARG A 73 24.43 -17.64 1.72
N PHE A 74 23.71 -16.53 1.80
CA PHE A 74 22.85 -16.03 0.70
C PHE A 74 23.51 -14.93 -0.12
N ALA A 75 24.83 -14.77 -0.01
CA ALA A 75 25.63 -13.75 -0.68
C ALA A 75 25.15 -12.32 -0.39
N ILE A 76 24.67 -12.07 0.83
CA ILE A 76 24.38 -10.73 1.34
C ILE A 76 25.59 -10.30 2.16
N ASP A 77 26.10 -9.11 1.87
CA ASP A 77 27.22 -8.52 2.62
C ASP A 77 26.74 -8.01 4.00
N PRO A 78 27.30 -8.52 5.11
CA PRO A 78 26.97 -8.02 6.45
C PRO A 78 27.25 -6.53 6.64
N GLU A 79 28.24 -5.95 5.94
CA GLU A 79 28.51 -4.50 6.01
C GLU A 79 27.39 -3.68 5.37
N LEU A 80 26.81 -4.20 4.29
CA LEU A 80 25.65 -3.59 3.65
C LEU A 80 24.42 -3.62 4.58
N VAL A 81 24.24 -4.72 5.32
CA VAL A 81 23.17 -4.82 6.33
C VAL A 81 23.44 -3.86 7.48
N ALA A 82 24.69 -3.70 7.93
CA ALA A 82 25.06 -2.72 8.94
C ALA A 82 24.70 -1.29 8.50
N GLY A 83 25.06 -0.91 7.27
CA GLY A 83 24.69 0.40 6.72
C GLY A 83 23.17 0.62 6.68
N ALA A 84 22.40 -0.41 6.30
CA ALA A 84 20.94 -0.33 6.35
C ALA A 84 20.37 -0.25 7.78
N MET A 85 21.07 -0.82 8.77
CA MET A 85 20.74 -0.72 10.20
C MET A 85 21.10 0.64 10.81
N ASP A 86 21.97 1.41 10.14
CA ASP A 86 22.32 2.81 10.47
C ASP A 86 21.55 3.83 9.61
N ALA A 87 20.49 3.37 8.93
CA ALA A 87 19.63 4.18 8.07
C ALA A 87 20.35 4.87 6.89
N ASP A 88 21.46 4.31 6.38
CA ASP A 88 22.12 4.80 5.17
C ASP A 88 21.22 4.57 3.94
N PRO A 89 20.77 5.62 3.24
CA PRO A 89 19.83 5.47 2.12
C PRO A 89 20.39 4.65 0.94
N SER A 90 21.71 4.71 0.70
CA SER A 90 22.37 3.98 -0.38
C SER A 90 22.44 2.49 -0.04
N ALA A 91 22.79 2.17 1.21
CA ALA A 91 22.80 0.80 1.71
C ALA A 91 21.39 0.18 1.68
N ILE A 92 20.37 0.93 2.10
CA ILE A 92 18.97 0.48 2.07
C ILE A 92 18.52 0.21 0.63
N SER A 93 18.82 1.11 -0.31
CA SER A 93 18.45 0.95 -1.71
C SER A 93 19.10 -0.29 -2.32
N GLU A 94 20.42 -0.43 -2.19
CA GLU A 94 21.18 -1.57 -2.72
C GLU A 94 20.72 -2.89 -2.09
N LEU A 95 20.56 -2.94 -0.76
CA LEU A 95 20.07 -4.13 -0.07
C LEU A 95 18.66 -4.50 -0.53
N SER A 96 17.78 -3.52 -0.71
CA SER A 96 16.41 -3.76 -1.19
C SER A 96 16.39 -4.37 -2.59
N LEU A 97 17.24 -3.88 -3.49
CA LEU A 97 17.41 -4.43 -4.84
C LEU A 97 17.91 -5.88 -4.79
N GLN A 98 18.95 -6.17 -4.01
CA GLN A 98 19.48 -7.54 -3.86
C GLN A 98 18.43 -8.51 -3.33
N LEU A 99 17.62 -8.09 -2.35
CA LEU A 99 16.55 -8.92 -1.81
C LEU A 99 15.47 -9.21 -2.87
N MET A 100 15.08 -8.21 -3.66
CA MET A 100 14.13 -8.40 -4.76
C MET A 100 14.67 -9.33 -5.86
N GLU A 101 15.95 -9.23 -6.21
CA GLU A 101 16.60 -10.16 -7.15
C GLU A 101 16.55 -11.60 -6.64
N LYS A 102 16.87 -11.80 -5.35
CA LYS A 102 16.81 -13.12 -4.70
C LYS A 102 15.37 -13.66 -4.64
N MET A 103 14.37 -12.79 -4.45
CA MET A 103 12.95 -13.17 -4.56
C MET A 103 12.59 -13.62 -5.99
N ILE A 104 13.10 -12.94 -7.02
CA ILE A 104 12.90 -13.31 -8.43
C ILE A 104 13.54 -14.67 -8.72
N GLU A 105 14.80 -14.87 -8.31
CA GLU A 105 15.52 -16.15 -8.44
C GLU A 105 14.71 -17.30 -7.81
N ARG A 106 14.25 -17.12 -6.57
CA ARG A 106 13.43 -18.10 -5.87
C ARG A 106 12.14 -18.42 -6.62
N ARG A 107 11.43 -17.41 -7.15
CA ARG A 107 10.21 -17.63 -7.95
C ARG A 107 10.48 -18.44 -9.22
N LYS A 108 11.62 -18.18 -9.89
CA LYS A 108 12.04 -18.96 -11.06
C LYS A 108 12.28 -20.43 -10.70
N LEU A 109 12.97 -20.70 -9.59
CA LEU A 109 13.20 -22.05 -9.08
C LEU A 109 11.90 -22.80 -8.75
N SER A 110 10.95 -22.13 -8.09
CA SER A 110 9.65 -22.74 -7.76
C SER A 110 8.81 -23.07 -8.99
N LYS A 111 8.80 -22.20 -10.01
CA LYS A 111 8.05 -22.44 -11.27
C LYS A 111 8.63 -23.59 -12.10
N GLY A 112 9.93 -23.85 -11.99
CA GLY A 112 10.60 -24.97 -12.67
C GLY A 112 10.39 -26.35 -12.02
N GLY A 113 9.49 -26.48 -11.03
CA GLY A 113 9.33 -27.73 -10.26
C GLY A 113 10.45 -27.98 -9.25
N GLY A 114 11.33 -27.00 -9.05
CA GLY A 114 12.47 -27.04 -8.13
C GLY A 114 12.11 -26.78 -6.66
N THR A 115 10.88 -27.09 -6.22
CA THR A 115 10.46 -26.94 -4.82
C THR A 115 11.37 -27.71 -3.85
N HIS A 116 12.01 -28.78 -4.30
CA HIS A 116 13.05 -29.50 -3.55
C HIS A 116 14.34 -28.69 -3.34
N LEU A 117 14.69 -27.75 -4.22
CA LEU A 117 15.90 -26.90 -4.10
C LEU A 117 15.68 -25.78 -3.08
N THR A 118 14.48 -25.21 -3.00
CA THR A 118 14.07 -24.30 -1.92
C THR A 118 14.19 -24.99 -0.56
N ARG A 119 13.80 -26.26 -0.47
CA ARG A 119 13.89 -27.07 0.76
C ARG A 119 15.34 -27.42 1.17
N ARG A 120 16.31 -27.36 0.25
CA ARG A 120 17.74 -27.53 0.54
C ARG A 120 18.43 -26.24 0.98
N GLY A 121 17.68 -25.14 1.15
CA GLY A 121 18.22 -23.86 1.60
C GLY A 121 19.14 -23.20 0.57
N LEU A 122 18.83 -23.38 -0.71
CA LEU A 122 19.52 -22.74 -1.84
C LEU A 122 18.86 -21.41 -2.27
N ALA A 123 17.73 -21.07 -1.67
CA ALA A 123 17.04 -19.80 -1.90
C ALA A 123 16.84 -19.10 -0.56
N ILE A 124 16.92 -17.77 -0.58
CA ILE A 124 16.71 -16.95 0.61
C ILE A 124 15.33 -17.22 1.23
N PRO A 125 15.25 -17.48 2.55
CA PRO A 125 13.99 -17.72 3.20
C PRO A 125 13.25 -16.40 3.46
N ASP A 126 11.92 -16.41 3.36
CA ASP A 126 11.08 -15.21 3.59
C ASP A 126 11.35 -14.56 4.95
N LYS A 127 11.53 -15.37 6.00
CA LYS A 127 11.84 -14.87 7.34
C LYS A 127 13.11 -14.02 7.41
N LEU A 128 14.11 -14.27 6.55
CA LEU A 128 15.34 -13.48 6.54
C LEU A 128 15.09 -12.13 5.87
N ILE A 129 14.32 -12.13 4.77
CA ILE A 129 13.89 -10.89 4.11
C ILE A 129 13.07 -10.04 5.08
N ASP A 130 12.10 -10.66 5.76
CA ASP A 130 11.22 -9.98 6.71
C ASP A 130 12.02 -9.41 7.89
N TRP A 131 12.99 -10.17 8.42
CA TRP A 131 13.90 -9.68 9.47
C TRP A 131 14.73 -8.47 9.01
N ILE A 132 15.31 -8.50 7.80
CA ILE A 132 16.07 -7.37 7.26
C ILE A 132 15.18 -6.14 7.09
N ILE A 133 13.97 -6.29 6.53
CA ILE A 133 12.99 -5.20 6.39
C ILE A 133 12.70 -4.58 7.76
N CYS A 134 12.43 -5.40 8.78
CA CYS A 134 12.19 -4.93 10.14
C CYS A 134 13.40 -4.16 10.70
N CYS A 135 14.61 -4.70 10.60
CA CYS A 135 15.83 -4.01 11.04
C CYS A 135 15.97 -2.63 10.38
N THR A 136 15.69 -2.53 9.07
CA THR A 136 15.76 -1.26 8.35
C THR A 136 14.68 -0.27 8.75
N LEU A 137 13.43 -0.72 8.95
CA LEU A 137 12.35 0.16 9.41
C LEU A 137 12.59 0.67 10.84
N ASP A 138 13.11 -0.20 11.70
CA ASP A 138 13.52 0.16 13.06
C ASP A 138 14.69 1.14 13.03
N ALA A 139 15.63 0.97 12.10
CA ALA A 139 16.73 1.89 11.84
C ALA A 139 16.26 3.30 11.53
N LEU A 140 15.38 3.43 10.53
CA LEU A 140 14.77 4.70 10.15
C LEU A 140 14.09 5.39 11.35
N SER A 141 13.50 4.62 12.27
CA SER A 141 12.91 5.18 13.48
C SER A 141 13.94 5.65 14.52
N TRP A 142 14.96 4.87 14.84
CA TRP A 142 15.89 5.23 15.93
C TRP A 142 16.90 6.31 15.51
N THR A 143 17.17 6.44 14.21
CA THR A 143 18.00 7.51 13.66
C THR A 143 17.23 8.79 13.31
N ASP A 144 15.91 8.82 13.55
CA ASP A 144 14.99 9.90 13.13
C ASP A 144 15.03 10.20 11.62
N ASN A 145 15.37 9.18 10.80
CA ASN A 145 15.36 9.27 9.34
C ASN A 145 14.11 8.60 8.80
N LEU A 146 12.94 9.22 9.02
CA LEU A 146 11.65 8.63 8.65
C LEU A 146 11.34 8.66 7.13
N GLU A 147 12.27 9.15 6.30
CA GLU A 147 12.13 9.08 4.84
C GLU A 147 12.40 7.65 4.36
N VAL A 148 11.32 6.92 4.02
CA VAL A 148 11.42 5.56 3.52
C VAL A 148 11.92 5.55 2.06
N PRO A 149 13.07 4.93 1.75
CA PRO A 149 13.56 4.86 0.36
C PRO A 149 12.60 4.11 -0.57
N ARG A 150 12.51 4.54 -1.83
CA ARG A 150 11.55 4.00 -2.80
C ARG A 150 11.72 2.50 -3.05
N ASP A 151 12.96 2.02 -3.08
CA ASP A 151 13.24 0.60 -3.29
C ASP A 151 12.76 -0.25 -2.11
N LEU A 152 12.86 0.28 -0.89
CA LEU A 152 12.30 -0.36 0.31
C LEU A 152 10.76 -0.39 0.25
N ILE A 153 10.11 0.68 -0.22
CA ILE A 153 8.66 0.70 -0.45
C ILE A 153 8.25 -0.41 -1.43
N VAL A 154 8.98 -0.56 -2.54
CA VAL A 154 8.70 -1.59 -3.55
C VAL A 154 8.91 -2.99 -2.95
N LEU A 155 9.99 -3.22 -2.22
CA LEU A 155 10.27 -4.48 -1.54
C LEU A 155 9.16 -4.85 -0.56
N ILE A 156 8.75 -3.93 0.32
CA ILE A 156 7.67 -4.15 1.30
C ILE A 156 6.35 -4.47 0.58
N ARG A 157 5.98 -3.68 -0.42
CA ARG A 157 4.75 -3.94 -1.21
C ARG A 157 4.80 -5.33 -1.84
N GLU A 158 5.94 -5.69 -2.44
CA GLU A 158 6.12 -6.99 -3.09
C GLU A 158 6.07 -8.16 -2.09
N ARG A 159 6.49 -7.96 -0.84
CA ARG A 159 6.38 -8.93 0.24
C ARG A 159 4.94 -9.10 0.74
N LEU A 160 4.18 -8.01 0.84
CA LEU A 160 2.82 -8.03 1.39
C LEU A 160 1.79 -8.55 0.39
N CYS A 161 1.72 -7.96 -0.81
CA CYS A 161 0.62 -8.23 -1.74
C CYS A 161 0.98 -8.09 -3.23
N GLY A 162 2.20 -7.67 -3.56
CA GLY A 162 2.62 -7.46 -4.95
C GLY A 162 1.98 -6.23 -5.60
N SER A 163 2.06 -6.17 -6.93
CA SER A 163 1.52 -5.07 -7.73
C SER A 163 0.04 -5.19 -8.10
N ASN A 164 -0.61 -6.29 -7.73
CA ASN A 164 -1.99 -6.58 -8.12
C ASN A 164 -2.79 -7.24 -6.97
N PRO A 165 -2.98 -6.53 -5.84
CA PRO A 165 -3.73 -7.07 -4.70
C PRO A 165 -5.20 -7.32 -5.04
N GLU A 166 -5.86 -8.18 -4.26
CA GLU A 166 -7.25 -8.60 -4.52
C GLU A 166 -8.24 -7.43 -4.55
N TYR A 167 -8.12 -6.47 -3.63
CA TYR A 167 -8.98 -5.28 -3.61
C TYR A 167 -8.78 -4.39 -4.84
N GLU A 168 -7.56 -4.28 -5.37
CA GLU A 168 -7.28 -3.55 -6.61
C GLU A 168 -7.90 -4.28 -7.81
N GLN A 169 -7.82 -5.61 -7.85
CA GLN A 169 -8.47 -6.42 -8.89
C GLN A 169 -10.00 -6.26 -8.83
N ALA A 170 -10.58 -6.28 -7.62
CA ALA A 170 -12.02 -6.08 -7.42
C ALA A 170 -12.45 -4.67 -7.84
N SER A 171 -11.68 -3.64 -7.50
CA SER A 171 -11.93 -2.26 -7.91
C SER A 171 -11.91 -2.13 -9.44
N ARG A 172 -10.88 -2.65 -10.11
CA ARG A 172 -10.80 -2.65 -11.58
C ARG A 172 -11.95 -3.40 -12.23
N ALA A 173 -12.36 -4.54 -11.68
CA ALA A 173 -13.51 -5.28 -12.19
C ALA A 173 -14.81 -4.47 -12.03
N HIS A 174 -14.97 -3.75 -10.91
CA HIS A 174 -16.10 -2.85 -10.68
C HIS A 174 -16.12 -1.70 -11.69
N GLU A 175 -14.98 -1.03 -11.91
CA GLU A 175 -14.85 0.04 -12.92
C GLU A 175 -15.14 -0.47 -14.33
N GLN A 176 -14.58 -1.62 -14.71
CA GLN A 176 -14.81 -2.22 -16.03
C GLN A 176 -16.27 -2.63 -16.24
N ARG A 177 -16.94 -3.14 -15.19
CA ARG A 177 -18.38 -3.40 -15.20
C ARG A 177 -19.17 -2.11 -15.43
N MET A 178 -18.82 -1.03 -14.75
CA MET A 178 -19.46 0.28 -14.94
C MET A 178 -19.25 0.80 -16.36
N HIS A 179 -18.02 0.73 -16.89
CA HIS A 179 -17.74 1.11 -18.28
C HIS A 179 -18.52 0.28 -19.29
N ALA A 180 -18.64 -1.03 -19.07
CA ALA A 180 -19.46 -1.91 -19.91
C ALA A 180 -20.93 -1.46 -19.93
N ALA A 181 -21.50 -1.13 -18.78
CA ALA A 181 -22.87 -0.65 -18.67
C ALA A 181 -23.08 0.70 -19.39
N ILE A 182 -22.15 1.65 -19.20
CA ILE A 182 -22.16 2.96 -19.86
C ILE A 182 -22.07 2.82 -21.38
N MET A 183 -21.10 2.06 -21.89
CA MET A 183 -20.94 1.81 -23.32
C MET A 183 -22.17 1.10 -23.91
N GLY A 184 -22.74 0.14 -23.18
CA GLY A 184 -23.98 -0.52 -23.58
C GLY A 184 -25.16 0.45 -23.66
N GLY A 185 -25.27 1.38 -22.71
CA GLY A 185 -26.25 2.46 -22.74
C GLY A 185 -26.08 3.40 -23.93
N GLN A 186 -24.85 3.81 -24.24
CA GLN A 186 -24.55 4.62 -25.44
C GLN A 186 -24.94 3.92 -26.74
N LEU A 187 -24.58 2.65 -26.89
CA LEU A 187 -24.96 1.86 -28.07
C LEU A 187 -26.49 1.78 -28.19
N LYS A 188 -27.17 1.52 -27.08
CA LYS A 188 -28.62 1.41 -27.04
C LYS A 188 -29.33 2.71 -27.39
N ALA A 189 -28.83 3.86 -26.90
CA ALA A 189 -29.35 5.18 -27.26
C ALA A 189 -29.24 5.48 -28.76
N ARG A 190 -28.16 4.97 -29.39
CA ARG A 190 -27.96 5.01 -30.86
C ARG A 190 -28.77 3.99 -31.65
N GLY A 191 -29.71 3.29 -31.01
CA GLY A 191 -30.51 2.23 -31.65
C GLY A 191 -29.78 0.90 -31.89
N ILE A 192 -28.56 0.73 -31.38
CA ILE A 192 -27.77 -0.50 -31.52
C ILE A 192 -28.03 -1.39 -30.31
N THR A 193 -28.49 -2.63 -30.54
CA THR A 193 -28.69 -3.59 -29.42
C THR A 193 -27.34 -4.02 -28.86
N PRO A 194 -26.98 -3.65 -27.62
CA PRO A 194 -25.68 -3.99 -27.05
C PRO A 194 -25.63 -5.49 -26.72
N THR A 195 -24.52 -6.14 -27.04
CA THR A 195 -24.27 -7.54 -26.66
C THR A 195 -23.00 -7.65 -25.84
N LEU A 196 -22.94 -8.65 -24.95
CA LEU A 196 -21.74 -8.92 -24.14
C LEU A 196 -20.49 -9.12 -25.02
N ARG A 197 -20.63 -9.70 -26.22
CA ARG A 197 -19.53 -9.91 -27.17
C ARG A 197 -19.02 -8.60 -27.74
N MET A 198 -19.91 -7.66 -28.08
CA MET A 198 -19.52 -6.34 -28.60
C MET A 198 -18.74 -5.56 -27.54
N LEU A 199 -19.26 -5.51 -26.31
CA LEU A 199 -18.60 -4.81 -25.21
C LEU A 199 -17.27 -5.45 -24.84
N ALA A 200 -17.18 -6.77 -24.87
CA ALA A 200 -15.93 -7.48 -24.67
C ALA A 200 -14.86 -7.06 -25.69
N GLY A 201 -15.25 -6.89 -26.96
CA GLY A 201 -14.37 -6.36 -28.01
C GLY A 201 -13.92 -4.92 -27.73
N LEU A 202 -14.83 -4.04 -27.31
CA LEU A 202 -14.52 -2.64 -26.97
C LEU A 202 -13.59 -2.53 -25.75
N LEU A 203 -13.81 -3.37 -24.74
CA LEU A 203 -13.03 -3.41 -23.51
C LEU A 203 -11.77 -4.27 -23.59
N ARG A 204 -11.53 -4.94 -24.73
CA ARG A 204 -10.41 -5.86 -24.96
C ARG A 204 -10.30 -6.97 -23.91
N VAL A 205 -11.45 -7.51 -23.49
CA VAL A 205 -11.55 -8.64 -22.55
C VAL A 205 -12.29 -9.81 -23.20
N ALA A 206 -12.23 -11.00 -22.58
CA ALA A 206 -13.02 -12.13 -23.04
C ALA A 206 -14.53 -11.92 -22.76
N PRO A 207 -15.45 -12.34 -23.64
CA PRO A 207 -16.88 -12.25 -23.40
C PRO A 207 -17.35 -12.95 -22.12
N SER A 208 -16.69 -14.04 -21.72
CA SER A 208 -16.95 -14.73 -20.46
C SER A 208 -16.63 -13.87 -19.24
N THR A 209 -15.66 -12.96 -19.34
CA THR A 209 -15.31 -12.02 -18.25
C THR A 209 -16.43 -11.00 -18.08
N VAL A 210 -16.91 -10.40 -19.17
CA VAL A 210 -18.05 -9.46 -19.12
C VAL A 210 -19.30 -10.16 -18.58
N LYS A 211 -19.58 -11.39 -19.03
CA LYS A 211 -20.71 -12.18 -18.52
C LYS A 211 -20.65 -12.40 -17.01
N ARG A 212 -19.45 -12.56 -16.42
CA ARG A 212 -19.29 -12.75 -14.96
C ARG A 212 -19.54 -11.48 -14.16
N TRP A 213 -19.42 -10.31 -14.77
CA TRP A 213 -19.65 -9.04 -14.06
C TRP A 213 -21.13 -8.77 -13.78
N PHE A 214 -22.02 -9.34 -14.58
CA PHE A 214 -23.46 -9.08 -14.48
C PHE A 214 -24.20 -10.36 -14.07
N ALA A 215 -25.09 -10.25 -13.11
CA ALA A 215 -26.08 -11.29 -12.85
C ALA A 215 -27.05 -11.43 -14.04
N GLU A 216 -27.83 -12.50 -14.06
CA GLU A 216 -28.83 -12.73 -15.11
C GLU A 216 -29.84 -11.56 -15.18
N GLY A 217 -30.03 -10.99 -16.37
CA GLY A 217 -30.90 -9.83 -16.62
C GLY A 217 -30.37 -8.49 -16.10
N GLU A 218 -29.26 -8.47 -15.36
CA GLU A 218 -28.69 -7.24 -14.81
C GLU A 218 -28.08 -6.36 -15.89
N PHE A 219 -27.44 -6.96 -16.88
CA PHE A 219 -26.81 -6.24 -17.98
C PHE A 219 -27.84 -5.43 -18.78
N GLU A 220 -28.96 -6.04 -19.16
CA GLU A 220 -30.03 -5.39 -19.92
C GLU A 220 -30.66 -4.23 -19.12
N ARG A 221 -30.82 -4.42 -17.80
CA ARG A 221 -31.34 -3.39 -16.90
C ARG A 221 -30.40 -2.20 -16.77
N GLU A 222 -29.11 -2.45 -16.57
CA GLU A 222 -28.11 -1.38 -16.43
C GLU A 222 -27.91 -0.61 -17.74
N THR A 223 -27.87 -1.29 -18.89
CA THR A 223 -27.78 -0.61 -20.20
C THR A 223 -29.01 0.24 -20.50
N GLU A 224 -30.21 -0.21 -20.15
CA GLU A 224 -31.44 0.59 -20.24
C GLU A 224 -31.41 1.81 -19.32
N ARG A 225 -30.89 1.66 -18.10
CA ARG A 225 -30.74 2.78 -17.17
C ARG A 225 -29.79 3.82 -17.74
N TRP A 226 -28.63 3.40 -18.24
CA TRP A 226 -27.62 4.29 -18.81
C TRP A 226 -28.06 4.91 -20.13
N SER A 227 -28.82 4.22 -20.98
CA SER A 227 -29.24 4.78 -22.28
C SER A 227 -30.08 6.05 -22.16
N ARG A 228 -30.78 6.24 -21.04
CA ARG A 228 -31.57 7.45 -20.75
C ARG A 228 -30.72 8.70 -20.51
N MET A 229 -29.41 8.52 -20.28
CA MET A 229 -28.46 9.61 -20.09
C MET A 229 -27.81 10.04 -21.41
N PHE A 230 -28.08 9.35 -22.52
CA PHE A 230 -27.48 9.62 -23.82
C PHE A 230 -28.53 9.99 -24.87
N ASP A 231 -28.17 10.87 -25.79
CA ASP A 231 -28.97 11.19 -26.97
C ASP A 231 -28.85 10.13 -28.07
N GLU A 232 -29.57 10.31 -29.18
CA GLU A 232 -29.54 9.41 -30.35
C GLU A 232 -28.18 9.30 -31.03
N ASN A 233 -27.25 10.23 -30.75
CA ASN A 233 -25.88 10.21 -31.24
C ASN A 233 -24.91 9.54 -30.25
N GLY A 234 -25.38 9.20 -29.04
CA GLY A 234 -24.58 8.62 -27.96
C GLY A 234 -23.81 9.66 -27.13
N ALA A 235 -24.12 10.95 -27.27
CA ALA A 235 -23.59 12.01 -26.44
C ALA A 235 -24.38 12.14 -25.13
N LEU A 236 -23.72 12.53 -24.04
CA LEU A 236 -24.41 12.75 -22.77
C LEU A 236 -25.42 13.90 -22.90
N ILE A 237 -26.66 13.65 -22.47
CA ILE A 237 -27.69 14.70 -22.41
C ILE A 237 -27.29 15.69 -21.31
N PRO A 238 -27.29 17.00 -21.58
CA PRO A 238 -27.02 18.01 -20.56
C PRO A 238 -27.92 17.86 -19.33
N LEU A 239 -27.37 18.12 -18.15
CA LEU A 239 -28.12 18.05 -16.88
C LEU A 239 -29.34 18.99 -16.85
N THR A 240 -29.33 20.04 -17.67
CA THR A 240 -30.45 20.99 -17.84
C THR A 240 -31.63 20.42 -18.60
N ASP A 241 -31.39 19.43 -19.49
CA ASP A 241 -32.40 18.84 -20.37
C ASP A 241 -32.87 17.46 -19.89
N THR A 242 -32.26 16.94 -18.83
CA THR A 242 -32.67 15.68 -18.23
C THR A 242 -33.97 15.91 -17.44
N LYS A 243 -35.11 15.49 -18.00
CA LYS A 243 -36.38 15.31 -17.25
C LYS A 243 -36.30 14.14 -16.26
N VAL A 244 -35.23 14.06 -15.48
CA VAL A 244 -35.12 13.11 -14.37
C VAL A 244 -35.74 13.79 -13.17
N SER A 245 -36.99 13.46 -12.89
CA SER A 245 -37.65 13.79 -11.63
C SER A 245 -36.82 13.21 -10.49
N LEU A 246 -36.07 14.05 -9.78
CA LEU A 246 -35.29 13.74 -8.57
C LEU A 246 -36.16 13.32 -7.36
N ARG A 247 -37.34 12.71 -7.58
CA ARG A 247 -38.30 12.35 -6.52
C ARG A 247 -38.29 10.86 -6.11
N GLN A 248 -37.31 10.06 -6.52
CA GLN A 248 -37.30 8.62 -6.18
C GLN A 248 -36.05 8.11 -5.45
N ILE A 249 -35.15 8.98 -4.98
CA ILE A 249 -33.98 8.55 -4.19
C ILE A 249 -34.27 8.50 -2.68
N ASP A 250 -35.37 9.10 -2.19
CA ASP A 250 -35.67 9.18 -0.75
C ASP A 250 -36.48 8.02 -0.14
N THR A 251 -36.62 6.86 -0.81
CA THR A 251 -37.42 5.74 -0.27
C THR A 251 -36.70 4.39 -0.15
N ALA A 252 -35.37 4.38 -0.16
CA ALA A 252 -34.57 3.18 0.12
C ALA A 252 -33.62 3.31 1.32
N GLN A 253 -33.91 4.23 2.24
CA GLN A 253 -33.34 4.25 3.59
C GLN A 253 -34.47 4.37 4.62
N ARG A 254 -35.17 3.27 4.85
CA ARG A 254 -35.88 2.95 6.09
C ARG A 254 -35.76 1.46 6.36
#